data_AF-A0A1V2ZBY7-F1
#
_entry.id   AF-A0A1V2ZBY7-F1
#
_cell.length_a   1.000
_cell.length_b   1.000
_cell.length_c   1.000
_cell.angle_alpha   90.00
_cell.angle_beta   90.00
_cell.angle_gamma   90.00
#
_symmetry.space_group_name_H-M   'P 1'
#
loop_
_entity.id
_entity.type
_entity.pdbx_description
1 polymer ?
#
loop_
_entity_poly.entity_id
_entity_poly.type
_entity_poly.pdbx_seq_one_letter_code
_entity_poly.pdbx_strand_id
1 'polypeptide(L)'
;MTRSPIFADALDRWKEMRADFELFLENAYERAETACNGRLLNDRGRRAGVDAYSLFYGTAVRARAYASPELVEHWAKYPRMTVAEYERQWPLPERSEEAA
;
A
#
# COMPACT_ATOMS: atom_id res chain seq x y z
N MET A 1 12.55 -28.94 -14.62
CA MET A 1 13.24 -27.74 -15.13
C MET A 1 13.89 -27.03 -13.95
N THR A 2 15.21 -26.91 -13.96
CA THR A 2 15.94 -26.17 -12.91
C THR A 2 15.62 -24.69 -13.03
N ARG A 3 15.15 -24.07 -11.95
CA ARG A 3 14.86 -22.64 -11.90
C ARG A 3 16.20 -21.88 -11.95
N SER A 4 16.31 -20.83 -12.75
CA SER A 4 17.50 -19.99 -12.76
C SER A 4 17.70 -19.35 -11.38
N PRO A 5 18.90 -19.43 -10.77
CA PRO A 5 19.16 -18.85 -9.46
C PRO A 5 18.96 -17.33 -9.45
N ILE A 6 19.27 -16.65 -10.57
CA ILE A 6 19.07 -15.19 -10.71
C ILE A 6 17.58 -14.84 -10.63
N PHE A 7 16.73 -15.59 -11.32
CA PHE A 7 15.28 -15.35 -11.29
C PHE A 7 14.65 -15.78 -9.96
N ALA A 8 15.23 -16.74 -9.25
CA ALA A 8 14.78 -17.14 -7.93
C ALA A 8 15.02 -16.02 -6.90
N ASP A 9 16.25 -15.48 -6.82
CA ASP A 9 16.58 -14.35 -5.94
C ASP A 9 15.72 -13.12 -6.22
N ALA A 10 15.56 -12.74 -7.50
CA ALA A 10 14.71 -11.62 -7.87
C ALA A 10 13.24 -11.79 -7.43
N LEU A 11 12.71 -13.02 -7.52
CA LEU A 11 11.35 -13.31 -7.07
C LEU A 11 11.22 -13.23 -5.56
N ASP A 12 12.20 -13.73 -4.81
CA ASP A 12 12.13 -13.73 -3.35
C ASP A 12 12.22 -12.31 -2.80
N ARG A 13 13.09 -11.45 -3.36
CA ARG A 13 13.12 -10.01 -3.05
C ARG A 13 11.81 -9.30 -3.37
N TRP A 14 11.19 -9.65 -4.50
CA TRP A 14 9.89 -9.09 -4.86
C TRP A 14 8.81 -9.47 -3.84
N LYS A 15 8.82 -10.72 -3.33
CA LYS A 15 7.88 -11.13 -2.27
C LYS A 15 8.12 -10.40 -0.95
N GLU A 16 9.38 -10.19 -0.56
CA GLU A 16 9.74 -9.42 0.63
C GLU A 16 9.18 -8.00 0.52
N MET A 17 9.52 -7.27 -0.56
CA MET A 17 8.99 -5.94 -0.83
C MET A 17 7.46 -5.90 -0.81
N ARG A 18 6.80 -6.94 -1.35
CA ARG A 18 5.34 -7.05 -1.34
C ARG A 18 4.77 -7.23 0.07
N ALA A 19 5.40 -8.03 0.92
CA ALA A 19 4.99 -8.21 2.31
C ALA A 19 5.14 -6.89 3.09
N ASP A 20 6.23 -6.17 2.88
CA ASP A 20 6.45 -4.89 3.54
C ASP A 20 5.51 -3.80 3.03
N PHE A 21 5.15 -3.82 1.75
CA PHE A 21 4.11 -2.96 1.20
C PHE A 21 2.73 -3.24 1.84
N GLU A 22 2.42 -4.50 2.14
CA GLU A 22 1.19 -4.86 2.85
C GLU A 22 1.20 -4.30 4.28
N LEU A 23 2.31 -4.42 5.01
CA LEU A 23 2.47 -3.79 6.33
C LEU A 23 2.35 -2.25 6.26
N PHE A 24 2.90 -1.62 5.20
CA PHE A 24 2.73 -0.19 4.98
C PHE A 24 1.25 0.21 4.79
N LEU A 25 0.48 -0.59 4.05
CA LEU A 25 -0.95 -0.35 3.83
C LEU A 25 -1.75 -0.50 5.12
N GLU A 26 -1.45 -1.50 5.95
CA GLU A 26 -2.07 -1.70 7.27
C GLU A 26 -1.87 -0.47 8.16
N ASN A 27 -0.62 -0.02 8.31
CA ASN A 27 -0.29 1.18 9.08
C ASN A 27 -0.98 2.45 8.52
N ALA A 28 -1.06 2.57 7.19
CA ALA A 28 -1.76 3.70 6.57
C ALA A 28 -3.27 3.66 6.83
N TYR A 29 -3.87 2.47 6.80
CA TYR A 29 -5.28 2.26 7.09
C TYR A 29 -5.61 2.57 8.54
N GLU A 30 -4.88 2.01 9.52
CA GLU A 30 -5.13 2.23 10.95
C GLU A 30 -5.02 3.71 11.34
N ARG A 31 -4.01 4.39 10.81
CA ARG A 31 -3.83 5.84 11.01
C ARG A 31 -5.03 6.62 10.47
N ALA A 32 -5.49 6.28 9.27
CA ALA A 32 -6.62 6.93 8.64
C ALA A 32 -7.94 6.62 9.36
N GLU A 33 -8.15 5.37 9.77
CA GLU A 33 -9.33 4.92 10.51
C GLU A 33 -9.46 5.68 11.84
N THR A 34 -8.35 5.81 12.57
CA THR A 34 -8.28 6.60 13.80
C THR A 34 -8.58 8.09 13.52
N ALA A 35 -7.94 8.69 12.51
CA ALA A 35 -8.12 10.09 12.18
C ALA A 35 -9.55 10.43 11.68
N CYS A 36 -10.21 9.48 11.02
CA CYS A 36 -11.55 9.66 10.43
C CYS A 36 -12.67 9.08 11.31
N ASN A 37 -12.38 8.66 12.55
CA ASN A 37 -13.34 8.01 13.46
C ASN A 37 -14.10 6.84 12.79
N GLY A 38 -13.39 6.01 12.00
CA GLY A 38 -13.96 4.88 11.26
C GLY A 38 -14.80 5.26 10.02
N ARG A 39 -15.01 6.55 9.73
CA ARG A 39 -15.81 7.01 8.59
C ARG A 39 -14.94 7.26 7.35
N LEU A 40 -14.43 6.19 6.76
CA LEU A 40 -13.54 6.25 5.59
C LEU A 40 -14.27 6.40 4.24
N LEU A 41 -15.55 6.03 4.20
CA LEU A 41 -16.35 6.00 2.97
C LEU A 41 -17.39 7.10 2.94
N ASN A 42 -17.56 7.74 1.79
CA ASN A 42 -18.71 8.58 1.51
C ASN A 42 -19.99 7.74 1.26
N ASP A 43 -21.13 8.42 1.18
CA ASP A 43 -22.44 7.77 0.99
C ASP A 43 -22.50 6.86 -0.24
N ARG A 44 -21.84 7.26 -1.33
CA ARG A 44 -21.79 6.48 -2.56
C ARG A 44 -20.99 5.19 -2.36
N GLY A 45 -19.83 5.27 -1.69
CA GLY A 45 -18.99 4.13 -1.36
C GLY A 45 -19.71 3.13 -0.45
N ARG A 46 -20.39 3.63 0.59
CA ARG A 46 -21.18 2.78 1.50
C ARG A 46 -22.33 2.08 0.79
N ARG A 47 -23.10 2.80 -0.05
CA ARG A 47 -24.18 2.19 -0.85
C ARG A 47 -23.67 1.15 -1.86
N ALA A 48 -22.47 1.35 -2.38
CA ALA A 48 -21.86 0.44 -3.34
C ALA A 48 -21.17 -0.78 -2.68
N GLY A 49 -21.19 -0.90 -1.34
CA GLY A 49 -20.53 -1.99 -0.63
C GLY A 49 -19.01 -2.00 -0.83
N VAL A 50 -18.40 -0.84 -1.03
CA VAL A 50 -16.96 -0.73 -1.22
C VAL A 50 -16.26 -1.08 0.08
N ASP A 51 -15.26 -1.96 0.02
CA ASP A 51 -14.32 -2.16 1.10
C ASP A 51 -13.43 -0.91 1.25
N ALA A 52 -13.38 -0.34 2.46
CA ALA A 52 -12.58 0.85 2.75
C ALA A 52 -11.07 0.60 2.59
N TYR A 53 -10.60 -0.61 2.92
CA TYR A 53 -9.20 -0.99 2.76
C TYR A 53 -8.76 -0.93 1.29
N SER A 54 -9.67 -1.29 0.36
CA SER A 54 -9.44 -1.18 -1.09
C SER A 54 -9.10 0.21 -1.62
N LEU A 55 -9.37 1.27 -0.87
CA LEU A 55 -9.01 2.64 -1.28
C LEU A 55 -7.50 2.93 -1.20
N PHE A 56 -6.76 2.13 -0.42
CA PHE A 56 -5.33 2.36 -0.16
C PHE A 56 -4.42 1.77 -1.24
N TYR A 57 -4.83 0.68 -1.91
CA TYR A 57 -4.06 0.02 -2.97
C TYR A 57 -4.71 0.11 -4.36
N GLY A 58 -5.92 0.66 -4.47
CA GLY A 58 -6.63 0.85 -5.74
C GLY A 58 -6.25 2.11 -6.52
N THR A 59 -6.85 2.27 -7.71
CA THR A 59 -6.64 3.45 -8.55
C THR A 59 -7.05 4.74 -7.85
N ALA A 60 -6.32 5.83 -8.10
CA ALA A 60 -6.61 7.11 -7.47
C ALA A 60 -7.99 7.68 -7.81
N VAL A 61 -8.49 7.40 -9.01
CA VAL A 61 -9.84 7.79 -9.44
C VAL A 61 -10.90 7.10 -8.58
N ARG A 62 -10.77 5.77 -8.38
CA ARG A 62 -11.69 5.01 -7.53
C ARG A 62 -11.63 5.48 -6.08
N ALA A 63 -10.42 5.68 -5.55
CA ALA A 63 -10.23 6.13 -4.19
C ALA A 63 -10.92 7.47 -3.91
N ARG A 64 -10.70 8.47 -4.79
CA ARG A 64 -11.34 9.79 -4.68
C ARG A 64 -12.86 9.75 -4.86
N ALA A 65 -13.38 8.83 -5.68
CA ALA A 65 -14.82 8.71 -5.90
C ALA A 65 -15.59 8.20 -4.66
N TYR A 66 -14.94 7.42 -3.79
CA TYR A 66 -15.58 6.72 -2.67
C TYR A 66 -15.08 7.13 -1.28
N ALA A 67 -13.95 7.82 -1.19
CA ALA A 67 -13.43 8.35 0.06
C ALA A 67 -14.40 9.38 0.68
N SER A 68 -14.49 9.37 2.01
CA SER A 68 -15.11 10.45 2.76
C SER A 68 -14.32 11.76 2.62
N PRO A 69 -14.96 12.93 2.84
CA PRO A 69 -14.24 14.21 2.87
C PRO A 69 -13.06 14.20 3.85
N GLU A 70 -13.24 13.62 5.04
CA GLU A 70 -12.21 13.52 6.09
C GLU A 70 -11.01 12.68 5.62
N LEU A 71 -11.26 11.59 4.88
CA LEU A 71 -10.19 10.76 4.33
C LEU A 71 -9.44 11.48 3.20
N VAL A 72 -10.14 12.28 2.39
CA VAL A 72 -9.50 13.12 1.37
C VAL A 72 -8.60 14.16 2.02
N GLU A 73 -9.05 14.81 3.09
CA GLU A 73 -8.23 15.75 3.88
C GLU A 73 -7.04 15.04 4.55
N HIS A 74 -7.25 13.84 5.10
CA HIS A 74 -6.19 13.02 5.67
C HIS A 74 -5.08 12.75 4.63
N TRP A 75 -5.46 12.39 3.41
CA TRP A 75 -4.50 12.13 2.32
C TRP A 75 -3.75 13.36 1.83
N ALA A 76 -4.22 14.59 2.13
CA ALA A 76 -3.44 15.79 1.87
C ALA A 76 -2.22 15.89 2.80
N LYS A 77 -2.31 15.32 4.01
CA LYS A 77 -1.22 15.29 5.01
C LYS A 77 -0.39 14.01 4.93
N TYR A 78 -1.05 12.88 4.68
CA TYR A 78 -0.45 11.56 4.59
C TYR A 78 -0.83 10.91 3.26
N PRO A 79 -0.11 11.22 2.17
CA PRO A 79 -0.45 10.74 0.84
C PRO A 79 -0.48 9.22 0.76
N ARG A 80 -1.39 8.70 -0.07
CA ARG A 80 -1.35 7.29 -0.49
C ARG A 80 -0.12 7.05 -1.35
N MET A 81 0.33 5.80 -1.35
CA MET A 81 1.45 5.35 -2.16
C MET A 81 1.03 4.13 -2.97
N THR A 82 1.35 4.12 -4.26
CA THR A 82 1.21 2.95 -5.12
C THR A 82 2.36 1.98 -4.87
N VAL A 83 2.19 0.70 -5.22
CA VAL A 83 3.27 -0.28 -5.11
C VAL A 83 4.52 0.15 -5.90
N ALA A 84 4.34 0.79 -7.06
CA ALA A 84 5.45 1.27 -7.87
C ALA A 84 6.19 2.48 -7.25
N GLU A 85 5.47 3.33 -6.52
CA GLU A 85 6.11 4.41 -5.73
C GLU A 85 6.83 3.87 -4.51
N TYR A 86 6.27 2.84 -3.87
CA TYR A 86 6.85 2.16 -2.73
C TYR A 86 8.11 1.39 -3.12
N GLU A 87 8.06 0.62 -4.20
CA GLU A 87 9.19 -0.14 -4.75
C GLU A 87 10.40 0.75 -5.05
N ARG A 88 10.19 2.00 -5.53
CA ARG A 88 11.28 2.97 -5.74
C ARG A 88 11.97 3.44 -4.46
N GLN A 89 11.26 3.40 -3.34
CA GLN A 89 11.75 3.81 -2.02
C GLN A 89 12.17 2.61 -1.16
N TRP A 90 11.74 1.41 -1.56
CA TRP A 90 12.01 0.18 -0.84
C TRP A 90 13.52 0.01 -0.71
N PRO A 91 14.08 0.03 0.51
CA PRO A 91 15.51 -0.11 0.68
C PRO A 91 15.90 -1.45 0.08
N LEU A 92 16.72 -1.40 -0.97
CA LEU A 92 17.44 -2.59 -1.38
C LEU A 92 18.25 -2.98 -0.14
N PRO A 93 18.09 -4.20 0.40
CA PRO A 93 18.99 -4.64 1.45
C PRO A 93 20.40 -4.41 0.91
N GLU A 94 21.26 -3.74 1.70
CA GLU A 94 22.66 -3.64 1.35
C GLU A 94 23.10 -5.05 1.00
N ARG A 95 23.62 -5.24 -0.22
CA ARG A 95 24.14 -6.54 -0.64
C ARG A 95 25.07 -6.96 0.49
N SER A 96 24.72 -8.00 1.23
CA SER A 96 25.55 -8.46 2.35
C SER A 96 26.90 -8.83 1.76
N GLU A 97 27.86 -7.91 1.82
CA GLU A 97 29.27 -8.15 1.60
C GLU A 97 29.79 -8.89 2.83
N GLU A 98 29.28 -10.09 3.06
CA GLU A 98 29.82 -11.06 4.00
C GLU A 98 30.13 -12.34 3.23
N ALA A 99 31.16 -12.22 2.40
CA ALA A 99 32.02 -13.34 2.03
C ALA A 99 33.46 -12.88 2.32
N ALA A 100 33.85 -12.98 3.60
CA ALA A 100 35.21 -12.83 4.07
C ALA A 100 35.60 -14.07 4.88
#